data_AF-A0A929IEX4-F1
#
_entry.id   AF-A0A929IEX4-F1
#
_cell.length_a   1.000
_cell.length_b   1.000
_cell.length_c   1.000
_cell.angle_alpha   90.00
_cell.angle_beta   90.00
_cell.angle_gamma   90.00
#
_symmetry.space_group_name_H-M   'P 1'
#
loop_
_entity.id
_entity.type
_entity.pdbx_description
1 polymer ?
#
loop_
_entity_poly.entity_id
_entity_poly.type
_entity_poly.pdbx_seq_one_letter_code
_entity_poly.pdbx_strand_id
1 'polypeptide(L)'
;MNDDLAKSRNYLSAKDNCDSNSRNLSTGNPEDEMKNADEQILKVSKEIVVKFIEVGRTSPTNFDSIFKSVYKSVREAVQETE
;
A
#
# COMPACT_ATOMS: atom_id res chain seq x y z
N MET A 1 21.84 -12.34 -49.91
CA MET A 1 22.28 -11.55 -48.74
C MET A 1 21.23 -10.48 -48.46
N ASN A 2 20.04 -10.87 -48.02
CA ASN A 2 19.01 -9.97 -47.49
C ASN A 2 18.09 -10.81 -46.57
N ASP A 3 18.72 -11.48 -45.61
CA ASP A 3 18.08 -12.05 -44.43
C ASP A 3 18.26 -10.96 -43.36
N ASP A 4 17.27 -10.13 -43.06
CA ASP A 4 16.53 -10.26 -41.80
C ASP A 4 15.31 -9.30 -41.75
N LEU A 5 14.56 -9.26 -42.85
CA LEU A 5 13.23 -8.61 -42.93
C LEU A 5 12.17 -9.29 -42.02
N ALA A 6 12.53 -10.33 -41.27
CA ALA A 6 11.65 -11.05 -40.35
C ALA A 6 11.64 -10.52 -38.89
N LYS A 7 12.48 -9.54 -38.52
CA LYS A 7 12.42 -8.92 -37.17
C LYS A 7 11.46 -7.74 -37.04
N SER A 8 10.57 -7.57 -38.01
CA SER A 8 9.48 -6.59 -38.03
C SER A 8 8.25 -6.99 -37.20
N ARG A 9 8.35 -8.00 -36.33
CA ARG A 9 7.20 -8.43 -35.53
C ARG A 9 7.62 -8.58 -34.06
N ASN A 10 7.22 -7.58 -33.29
CA ASN A 10 6.72 -7.78 -31.92
C ASN A 10 7.67 -7.52 -30.73
N TYR A 11 8.34 -6.36 -30.67
CA TYR A 11 8.72 -5.75 -29.37
C TYR A 11 8.55 -4.22 -29.35
N LEU A 12 7.76 -3.65 -30.25
CA LEU A 12 7.01 -2.41 -29.95
C LEU A 12 5.81 -2.78 -29.06
N SER A 13 6.12 -3.22 -27.85
CA SER A 13 5.32 -2.97 -26.66
C SER A 13 6.22 -2.04 -25.86
N ALA A 14 6.23 -0.73 -26.11
CA ALA A 14 5.15 0.15 -25.67
C ALA A 14 4.66 -0.36 -24.30
N LYS A 15 4.94 0.28 -23.18
CA LYS A 15 4.92 1.71 -22.94
C LYS A 15 5.34 1.84 -21.45
N ASP A 16 5.97 2.95 -21.07
CA ASP A 16 6.00 3.46 -19.69
C ASP A 16 6.85 2.60 -18.71
N ASN A 17 8.15 2.85 -18.44
CA ASN A 17 8.74 4.09 -17.92
C ASN A 17 7.70 5.00 -17.22
N CYS A 18 7.02 4.49 -16.20
CA CYS A 18 6.42 5.34 -15.20
C CYS A 18 6.93 4.98 -13.81
N ASP A 19 7.45 6.01 -13.17
CA ASP A 19 7.97 6.05 -11.83
C ASP A 19 7.05 5.33 -10.84
N SER A 20 7.59 4.35 -10.10
CA SER A 20 6.92 3.70 -8.96
C SER A 20 6.73 4.63 -7.76
N ASN A 21 6.65 5.94 -7.98
CA ASN A 21 6.32 6.93 -6.96
C ASN A 21 5.07 7.68 -7.41
N SER A 22 3.93 6.99 -7.32
CA SER A 22 2.61 7.62 -7.45
C SER A 22 2.44 8.66 -6.34
N ARG A 23 2.92 9.87 -6.59
CA ARG A 23 2.39 11.07 -5.97
C ARG A 23 0.97 11.21 -6.51
N ASN A 24 0.00 10.67 -5.78
CA ASN A 24 -1.41 10.79 -6.10
C ASN A 24 -1.78 12.27 -6.23
N LEU A 25 -2.02 12.70 -7.48
CA LEU A 25 -2.73 13.94 -7.77
C LEU A 25 -4.21 13.69 -7.52
N SER A 26 -4.72 14.29 -6.45
CA SER A 26 -6.14 14.29 -6.07
C SER A 26 -6.99 14.86 -7.20
N THR A 27 -7.81 14.01 -7.81
CA THR A 27 -9.07 14.45 -8.42
C THR A 27 -10.17 13.89 -7.52
N GLY A 28 -10.82 14.78 -6.76
CA GLY A 28 -11.69 14.43 -5.65
C GLY A 28 -12.90 13.58 -6.06
N ASN A 29 -12.84 12.31 -5.68
CA ASN A 29 -13.99 11.42 -5.59
C ASN A 29 -14.03 10.95 -4.12
N PRO A 30 -15.15 11.08 -3.38
CA PRO A 30 -15.22 10.76 -1.94
C PRO A 30 -14.85 9.29 -1.64
N GLU A 31 -15.00 8.40 -2.61
CA GLU A 31 -14.53 7.01 -2.49
C GLU A 31 -13.01 6.90 -2.37
N ASP A 32 -12.26 7.81 -2.98
CA ASP A 32 -10.80 7.79 -2.96
C ASP A 32 -10.24 8.42 -1.67
N GLU A 33 -10.98 9.33 -1.03
CA GLU A 33 -10.65 9.83 0.31
C GLU A 33 -10.80 8.74 1.37
N MET A 34 -11.89 7.97 1.32
CA MET A 34 -12.09 6.85 2.25
C MET A 34 -11.03 5.75 2.05
N LYS A 35 -10.69 5.43 0.80
CA LYS A 35 -9.56 4.53 0.50
C LYS A 35 -8.23 5.08 1.05
N ASN A 36 -8.01 6.40 0.98
CA ASN A 36 -6.80 7.02 1.53
C ASN A 36 -6.72 6.85 3.05
N ALA A 37 -7.84 7.08 3.75
CA ALA A 37 -7.91 6.90 5.20
C ALA A 37 -7.65 5.43 5.60
N ASP A 38 -8.27 4.47 4.92
CA ASP A 38 -8.06 3.04 5.18
C ASP A 38 -6.59 2.62 4.93
N GLU A 39 -5.97 3.13 3.86
CA GLU A 39 -4.55 2.92 3.60
C GLU A 39 -3.65 3.50 4.70
N GLN A 40 -3.96 4.70 5.20
CA GLN A 40 -3.22 5.34 6.28
C GLN A 40 -3.36 4.54 7.59
N ILE A 41 -4.58 4.13 7.95
CA ILE A 41 -4.85 3.29 9.11
C ILE A 41 -4.03 2.00 9.02
N LEU A 42 -4.00 1.36 7.84
CA LEU A 42 -3.27 0.12 7.63
C LEU A 42 -1.75 0.30 7.77
N LYS A 43 -1.19 1.38 7.21
CA LYS A 43 0.25 1.70 7.32
C LYS A 43 0.67 1.92 8.77
N VAL A 44 -0.05 2.77 9.50
CA VAL A 44 0.22 3.07 10.91
C VAL A 44 0.10 1.81 11.77
N SER A 45 -0.94 1.00 11.56
CA SER A 45 -1.14 -0.24 12.31
C SER A 45 0.02 -1.23 12.12
N LYS A 46 0.53 -1.35 10.89
CA LYS A 46 1.70 -2.21 10.60
C LYS A 46 2.95 -1.71 11.31
N GLU A 47 3.22 -0.41 11.29
CA GLU A 47 4.39 0.18 11.94
C GLU A 47 4.38 -0.02 13.46
N ILE A 48 3.23 0.17 14.12
CA ILE A 48 3.07 -0.03 15.57
C ILE A 48 3.37 -1.48 15.94
N VAL A 49 2.81 -2.45 15.21
CA VAL A 49 2.98 -3.88 15.54
C VAL A 49 4.41 -4.34 15.27
N VAL A 50 5.03 -3.90 14.16
CA VAL A 50 6.46 -4.16 13.91
C VAL A 50 7.31 -3.58 15.03
N LYS A 51 7.01 -2.35 15.50
CA LYS A 51 7.71 -1.75 16.65
C LYS A 51 7.60 -2.59 17.91
N PHE A 52 6.40 -3.11 18.24
CA PHE A 52 6.21 -3.98 19.40
C PHE A 52 7.05 -5.26 19.33
N ILE A 53 7.24 -5.82 18.14
CA ILE A 53 8.10 -6.99 17.93
C ILE A 53 9.58 -6.60 18.09
N GLU A 54 10.01 -5.50 17.47
CA GLU A 54 11.39 -4.99 17.57
C GLU A 54 11.81 -4.70 19.01
N VAL A 55 10.89 -4.16 19.83
CA VAL A 55 11.16 -3.88 21.26
C VAL A 55 10.86 -5.04 22.20
N GLY A 56 10.44 -6.20 21.67
CA GLY A 56 10.18 -7.42 22.46
C GLY A 56 8.92 -7.36 23.34
N ARG A 57 7.95 -6.49 23.03
CA ARG A 57 6.66 -6.38 23.74
C ARG A 57 5.62 -7.37 23.23
N THR A 58 5.85 -7.96 22.06
CA THR A 58 4.94 -8.88 21.37
C THR A 58 5.77 -9.91 20.62
N SER A 59 5.30 -11.16 20.57
CA SER A 59 5.96 -12.20 19.77
C SER A 59 5.24 -12.37 18.42
N PRO A 60 5.87 -12.97 17.42
CA PRO A 60 5.18 -13.30 16.17
C PRO A 60 3.98 -14.25 16.37
N THR A 61 3.97 -15.04 17.45
CA THR A 61 2.91 -16.03 17.73
C THR A 61 1.57 -15.39 18.06
N ASN A 62 1.57 -14.21 18.70
CA ASN A 62 0.35 -13.47 19.05
C ASN A 62 0.10 -12.27 18.13
N PHE A 63 0.76 -12.23 16.97
CA PHE A 63 0.63 -11.15 15.99
C PHE A 63 -0.83 -10.90 15.55
N ASP A 64 -1.59 -11.95 15.22
CA ASP A 64 -2.95 -11.80 14.65
C ASP A 64 -3.90 -11.04 15.58
N SER A 65 -3.95 -11.43 16.86
CA SER A 65 -4.83 -10.78 17.83
C SER A 65 -4.39 -9.35 18.14
N ILE A 66 -3.08 -9.12 18.25
CA ILE A 66 -2.51 -7.80 18.55
C ILE A 66 -2.69 -6.86 17.37
N PHE A 67 -2.45 -7.31 16.15
CA PHE A 67 -2.68 -6.52 14.94
C PHE A 67 -4.14 -6.10 14.81
N LYS A 68 -5.10 -7.01 15.02
CA LYS A 68 -6.53 -6.68 15.02
C LYS A 68 -6.89 -5.64 16.08
N SER A 69 -6.33 -5.77 17.29
CA SER A 69 -6.55 -4.80 18.36
C SER A 69 -6.01 -3.41 18.00
N VAL A 70 -4.77 -3.34 17.52
CA VAL A 70 -4.13 -2.07 17.11
C VAL A 70 -4.90 -1.44 15.95
N TYR A 71 -5.22 -2.21 14.91
CA TYR A 71 -5.97 -1.73 13.75
C TYR A 71 -7.32 -1.13 14.16
N LYS A 72 -8.05 -1.83 15.04
CA LYS A 72 -9.32 -1.34 15.57
C LYS A 72 -9.14 -0.01 16.31
N SER A 73 -8.16 0.09 17.22
CA SER A 73 -7.90 1.31 17.97
C SER A 73 -7.52 2.50 17.09
N VAL A 74 -6.69 2.30 16.07
CA VAL A 74 -6.32 3.36 15.11
C VAL A 74 -7.53 3.78 14.27
N ARG A 75 -8.31 2.81 13.78
CA ARG A 75 -9.51 3.06 12.99
C ARG A 75 -10.55 3.84 13.79
N GLU A 76 -10.77 3.47 15.06
CA GLU A 76 -11.68 4.19 15.96
C GLU A 76 -11.20 5.63 16.21
N ALA A 77 -9.92 5.83 16.48
CA ALA A 77 -9.36 7.17 16.71
C ALA A 77 -9.52 8.12 15.50
N VAL A 78 -9.47 7.59 14.28
CA VAL A 78 -9.71 8.37 13.05
C VAL A 78 -11.20 8.67 12.85
N GLN A 79 -12.08 7.73 13.22
CA GLN A 79 -13.53 7.86 13.03
C GLN A 79 -14.25 8.62 14.15
N GLU A 80 -13.69 8.70 15.36
CA GLU A 80 -14.24 9.47 16.49
C GLU A 80 -14.11 10.99 16.31
N THR A 81 -13.53 11.47 15.21
CA THR A 81 -13.36 12.91 14.95
C THR A 81 -14.48 13.52 14.07
N GLU A 82 -15.56 12.78 13.80
CA GLU A 82 -16.78 13.29 13.12
C GLU A 82 -17.92 13.63 14.08
#